data_AF-A0A6B3APX3-F1
#
_entry.id   AF-A0A6B3APX3-F1
#
_cell.length_a   1.000
_cell.length_b   1.000
_cell.length_c   1.000
_cell.angle_alpha   90.00
_cell.angle_beta   90.00
_cell.angle_gamma   90.00
#
_symmetry.space_group_name_H-M   'P 1'
#
loop_
_entity.id
_entity.type
_entity.pdbx_description
1 polymer ?
#
loop_
_entity_poly.entity_id
_entity_poly.type
_entity_poly.pdbx_seq_one_letter_code
_entity_poly.pdbx_strand_id
1 'polypeptide(L)' 'RTPLPVYWSGCERRCGHPRGDHVDVVAAPGGGYRVTTAVRGRDPRGTLLDDPSGFAAALAKTLP' A
#
# COMPACT_ATOMS: atom_id res chain seq x y z
N ARG A 1 9.80 5.85 -15.75
CA ARG A 1 8.88 6.00 -14.59
C ARG A 1 9.63 5.52 -13.36
N THR A 2 9.83 6.37 -12.36
CA THR A 2 10.59 5.99 -11.15
C THR A 2 9.75 5.03 -10.32
N PRO A 3 10.27 3.85 -9.92
CA PRO A 3 9.53 2.93 -9.06
C PRO A 3 9.24 3.57 -7.71
N LEU A 4 8.01 3.41 -7.21
CA LEU A 4 7.61 3.91 -5.89
C LEU A 4 8.12 2.95 -4.80
N PRO A 5 8.67 3.47 -3.69
CA PRO A 5 9.00 2.64 -2.53
C PRO A 5 7.72 2.04 -1.92
N VAL A 6 7.83 0.82 -1.39
CA VAL A 6 6.73 0.10 -0.72
C VAL A 6 7.02 0.07 0.79
N TYR A 7 6.04 0.48 1.59
CA TYR A 7 6.15 0.52 3.04
C TYR A 7 5.14 -0.40 3.71
N TRP A 8 5.63 -1.33 4.54
CA TRP A 8 4.81 -2.32 5.24
C TRP A 8 4.65 -1.93 6.70
N SER A 9 3.39 -1.83 7.14
CA SER A 9 3.01 -1.51 8.51
C SER A 9 2.20 -2.64 9.11
N GLY A 10 2.62 -3.12 10.29
CA GLY A 10 1.92 -4.19 11.01
C GLY A 10 0.59 -3.76 11.66
N CYS A 11 0.27 -2.47 11.69
CA CYS A 11 -1.02 -1.96 12.14
C CYS A 11 -1.29 -0.56 11.57
N GLU A 12 -2.54 -0.10 11.71
CA GLU A 12 -3.01 1.22 11.28
C GLU A 12 -2.26 2.42 11.87
N ARG A 13 -1.48 2.22 12.94
CA ARG A 13 -0.63 3.26 13.54
C ARG A 13 0.52 3.68 12.62
N ARG A 14 0.94 2.82 11.67
CA ARG A 14 1.98 3.11 10.66
C ARG A 14 3.25 3.76 11.23
N CYS A 15 3.76 3.21 12.33
CA CYS A 15 4.96 3.74 12.99
C CYS A 15 6.13 3.77 12.00
N GLY A 16 6.62 4.96 11.64
CA GLY A 16 7.75 5.13 10.71
C GLY A 16 7.39 5.39 9.25
N HIS A 17 6.13 5.72 8.95
CA HIS A 17 5.68 6.00 7.58
C HIS A 17 6.53 7.06 6.85
N PRO A 18 6.94 6.80 5.60
CA PRO A 18 7.84 7.67 4.85
C PRO A 18 7.18 8.99 4.43
N ARG A 19 8.02 9.99 4.13
CA ARG A 19 7.58 11.20 3.41
C ARG A 19 7.71 10.96 1.91
N GLY A 20 6.80 11.54 1.11
CA GLY A 20 6.85 11.49 -0.36
C GLY A 20 5.93 10.44 -0.97
N ASP A 21 6.03 10.26 -2.29
CA ASP A 21 5.19 9.32 -3.04
C ASP A 21 5.60 7.86 -2.75
N HIS A 22 4.64 7.01 -2.40
CA HIS A 22 4.90 5.63 -2.01
C HIS A 22 3.66 4.74 -2.13
N VAL A 23 3.85 3.44 -1.94
CA VAL A 23 2.78 2.46 -1.70
C VAL A 23 2.80 2.08 -0.22
N ASP A 24 1.66 2.25 0.44
CA ASP A 24 1.40 1.83 1.80
C ASP A 24 0.77 0.43 1.81
N VAL A 25 1.29 -0.48 2.63
CA VAL A 25 0.74 -1.81 2.87
C VAL A 25 0.52 -1.96 4.36
N VAL A 26 -0.74 -1.97 4.80
CA VAL A 26 -1.12 -1.93 6.21
C VAL A 26 -1.90 -3.18 6.56
N ALA A 27 -1.45 -3.93 7.56
CA ALA A 27 -2.19 -5.09 8.04
C ALA A 27 -3.60 -4.67 8.49
N ALA A 28 -4.62 -5.39 8.03
CA ALA A 28 -6.01 -5.11 8.36
C ALA A 28 -6.46 -5.88 9.61
N PRO A 29 -7.38 -5.32 10.42
CA PRO A 29 -8.03 -6.09 11.48
C PRO A 29 -8.74 -7.32 10.87
N GLY A 30 -8.48 -8.51 11.42
CA GLY A 30 -9.02 -9.77 10.89
C GLY A 30 -8.11 -10.48 9.88
N GLY A 31 -6.93 -9.94 9.59
CA GLY A 31 -5.96 -10.54 8.68
C GLY A 31 -5.88 -9.82 7.34
N GLY A 32 -4.95 -10.25 6.49
CA GLY A 32 -4.68 -9.61 5.21
C GLY A 32 -4.14 -8.18 5.36
N TYR A 33 -4.16 -7.45 4.24
CA TYR A 33 -3.55 -6.13 4.09
C TYR A 33 -4.42 -5.19 3.26
N ARG A 34 -4.38 -3.91 3.61
CA ARG A 34 -4.82 -2.83 2.74
C ARG A 34 -3.61 -2.27 2.01
N VAL A 35 -3.61 -2.34 0.68
CA VAL A 35 -2.58 -1.76 -0.19
C VAL A 35 -3.13 -0.46 -0.74
N THR A 36 -2.42 0.65 -0.56
CA THR A 36 -2.83 1.98 -1.03
C THR A 36 -1.68 2.74 -1.67
N THR A 37 -1.94 3.46 -2.76
CA THR A 37 -0.97 4.41 -3.32
C THR A 37 -1.21 5.80 -2.75
N ALA A 38 -0.17 6.39 -2.18
CA ALA A 38 -0.16 7.78 -1.75
C ALA A 38 0.78 8.56 -2.68
N VAL A 39 0.19 9.28 -3.64
CA VAL A 39 0.92 10.10 -4.62
C VAL A 39 0.37 11.51 -4.56
N ARG A 40 1.26 12.50 -4.44
CA ARG A 40 0.87 13.90 -4.31
C ARG A 40 0.05 14.36 -5.52
N GLY A 41 -1.08 15.02 -5.26
CA GLY A 41 -1.97 15.55 -6.31
C GLY A 41 -2.88 14.51 -6.98
N ARG A 42 -2.96 13.30 -6.42
CA ARG A 42 -3.86 12.25 -6.89
C ARG A 42 -4.70 11.71 -5.73
N ASP A 43 -5.94 11.33 -6.04
CA ASP A 43 -6.76 10.60 -5.08
C ASP A 43 -6.13 9.24 -4.73
N PRO A 44 -6.07 8.89 -3.44
CA PRO A 44 -5.60 7.58 -3.00
C PRO A 44 -6.42 6.47 -3.66
N ARG A 45 -5.73 5.49 -4.24
CA ARG A 45 -6.33 4.24 -4.70
C ARG A 45 -5.86 3.12 -3.80
N GLY A 46 -6.71 2.12 -3.58
CA GLY A 46 -6.33 0.97 -2.79
C GLY A 46 -7.15 -0.27 -3.07
N THR A 47 -6.61 -1.41 -2.64
CA THR A 47 -7.28 -2.71 -2.65
C THR A 47 -7.02 -3.43 -1.34
N LEU A 48 -7.89 -4.37 -0.99
CA LEU A 48 -7.61 -5.37 0.03
C LEU A 48 -6.85 -6.54 -0.59
N LEU A 49 -6.00 -7.16 0.22
CA LEU A 49 -5.14 -8.28 -0.12
C LEU A 49 -5.18 -9.30 1.02
N ASP A 50 -5.89 -10.41 0.80
CA ASP A 50 -6.07 -11.43 1.84
C ASP A 50 -4.88 -12.40 1.94
N ASP A 51 -4.17 -12.62 0.82
CA ASP A 51 -2.98 -13.47 0.73
C ASP A 51 -1.77 -12.66 0.17
N PRO A 52 -0.63 -12.59 0.89
CA PRO A 52 0.56 -11.87 0.44
C PRO A 52 1.10 -12.32 -0.92
N SER A 53 0.86 -13.57 -1.34
CA SER A 53 1.33 -14.09 -2.63
C SER A 53 0.71 -13.34 -3.82
N GLY A 54 -0.47 -12.75 -3.63
CA GLY A 54 -1.16 -11.91 -4.62
C GLY A 54 -0.65 -10.47 -4.75
N PHE A 55 0.42 -10.09 -4.04
CA PHE A 55 0.85 -8.70 -3.93
C PHE A 55 1.14 -8.02 -5.27
N ALA A 56 1.78 -8.72 -6.22
CA ALA A 56 2.07 -8.15 -7.54
C ALA A 56 0.80 -7.76 -8.32
N ALA A 57 -0.24 -8.59 -8.24
CA ALA A 57 -1.52 -8.31 -8.87
C ALA A 57 -2.25 -7.14 -8.18
N ALA A 58 -2.14 -7.02 -6.86
CA ALA A 58 -2.67 -5.87 -6.12
C ALA A 58 -1.97 -4.57 -6.53
N LEU A 59 -0.64 -4.57 -6.68
CA LEU A 59 0.09 -3.40 -7.16
C LEU A 59 -0.37 -2.96 -8.55
N ALA A 60 -0.55 -3.90 -9.48
CA ALA A 60 -1.01 -3.60 -10.84
C ALA A 60 -2.38 -2.90 -10.87
N LYS A 61 -3.27 -3.19 -9.91
CA LYS A 61 -4.58 -2.53 -9.78
C LYS A 61 -4.51 -1.13 -9.19
N THR A 62 -3.46 -0.85 -8.40
CA THR A 62 -3.40 0.34 -7.55
C THR A 62 -2.50 1.42 -8.15
N LEU A 63 -1.39 1.01 -8.76
CA LEU A 63 -0.45 1.92 -9.41
C LEU A 63 -1.10 2.59 -10.64
N PRO A 64 -0.75 3.87 -10.93
CA PRO A 64 -1.23 4.57 -12.12
C PRO A 64 -0.87 3.88 -13.44
#